data_AF-A0A928T6S7-F1
#
_entry.id   AF-A0A928T6S7-F1
#
_cell.length_a   1.000
_cell.length_b   1.000
_cell.length_c   1.000
_cell.angle_alpha   90.00
_cell.angle_beta   90.00
_cell.angle_gamma   90.00
#
_symmetry.space_group_name_H-M   'P 1'
#
loop_
_entity.id
_entity.type
_entity.pdbx_description
1 polymer ?
#
loop_
_entity_poly.entity_id
_entity_poly.type
_entity_poly.pdbx_seq_one_letter_code
_entity_poly.pdbx_strand_id
1 'polypeptide(L)'
;MKHALTTLLCSLLAATGLQAQSTLRIRGSDTLGAKLIPSLAESFKKTGGKVSFDIAAEGSSTAFTNLAAGTAEIGMSSRKVKADERTLCRSKSIDLNEIELAWDMITVVVNKNNPVADLSKKQIMQIFAGDITDWSEVGGTPGPISVYTRNTSSGTYRDFMTMAMKGREYAKNSQKMAGNEQIAAEVGSNPNGIGYVGYAYAGARGIKVVTIGGDAPNPNAVKDYPLARPVFLYTNGQPAGNTKAFIDFCLSPAGAAIMTKAGFTPLGALK
;
A
#
# COMPACT_ATOMS: atom_id res chain seq x y z
N MET A 1 12.07 63.51 -54.04
CA MET A 1 11.65 63.75 -52.65
C MET A 1 10.75 62.61 -52.19
N LYS A 2 11.16 61.94 -51.10
CA LYS A 2 10.40 61.05 -50.21
C LYS A 2 10.00 59.66 -50.78
N HIS A 3 10.93 58.72 -50.67
CA HIS A 3 10.63 57.30 -50.53
C HIS A 3 10.02 57.04 -49.14
N ALA A 4 8.80 56.53 -49.08
CA ALA A 4 8.18 56.06 -47.84
C ALA A 4 8.20 54.53 -47.85
N LEU A 5 9.15 53.96 -47.12
CA LEU A 5 9.27 52.53 -46.86
C LEU A 5 8.40 52.22 -45.63
N THR A 6 7.24 51.61 -45.83
CA THR A 6 6.36 51.18 -44.73
C THR A 6 6.79 49.78 -44.29
N THR A 7 7.68 49.72 -43.30
CA THR A 7 8.11 48.46 -42.68
C THR A 7 7.02 47.99 -41.72
N LEU A 8 6.23 47.00 -42.12
CA LEU A 8 5.26 46.33 -41.26
C LEU A 8 6.03 45.37 -40.32
N LEU A 9 6.27 45.80 -39.10
CA LEU A 9 6.89 44.97 -38.06
C LEU A 9 5.85 44.03 -37.46
N CYS A 10 5.72 42.82 -38.01
CA CYS A 10 5.00 41.73 -37.36
C CYS A 10 5.78 41.28 -36.11
N SER A 11 5.41 41.78 -34.95
CA SER A 11 5.83 41.24 -33.67
C SER A 11 5.16 39.87 -33.46
N LEU A 12 5.89 38.79 -33.72
CA LEU A 12 5.55 37.46 -33.20
C LEU A 12 5.66 37.52 -31.66
N LEU A 13 4.54 37.67 -30.96
CA LEU A 13 4.46 37.21 -29.58
C LEU A 13 4.54 35.68 -29.61
N ALA A 14 5.72 35.13 -29.34
CA ALA A 14 5.84 33.75 -28.90
C ALA A 14 5.15 33.66 -27.53
N ALA A 15 3.88 33.25 -27.52
CA ALA A 15 3.22 32.83 -26.31
C ALA A 15 3.91 31.53 -25.85
N THR A 16 4.95 31.65 -25.03
CA THR A 16 5.43 30.56 -24.20
C THR A 16 4.30 30.27 -23.21
N GLY A 17 3.38 29.39 -23.61
CA GLY A 17 2.38 28.86 -22.71
C GLY A 17 3.11 28.26 -21.51
N LEU A 18 2.93 28.86 -20.34
CA LEU A 18 3.31 28.26 -19.07
C LEU A 18 2.51 26.95 -19.00
N GLN A 19 3.12 25.85 -19.40
CA GLN A 19 2.48 24.54 -19.36
C GLN A 19 2.29 24.23 -17.87
N ALA A 20 1.07 24.44 -17.37
CA ALA A 20 0.74 24.20 -15.97
C ALA A 20 1.20 22.79 -15.60
N GLN A 21 2.05 22.69 -14.59
CA GLN A 21 2.55 21.41 -14.12
C GLN A 21 1.35 20.55 -13.68
N SER A 22 1.07 19.49 -14.42
CA SER A 22 -0.02 18.58 -14.07
C SER A 22 0.32 17.86 -12.76
N THR A 23 -0.62 17.84 -11.82
CA THR A 23 -0.49 17.10 -10.57
C THR A 23 -1.24 15.78 -10.67
N LEU A 24 -0.57 14.67 -10.37
CA LEU A 24 -1.20 13.38 -10.13
C LEU A 24 -1.51 13.23 -8.63
N ARG A 25 -2.80 13.22 -8.30
CA ARG A 25 -3.31 12.96 -6.96
C ARG A 25 -3.51 11.46 -6.82
N ILE A 26 -2.73 10.86 -5.94
CA ILE A 26 -2.73 9.43 -5.64
C ILE A 26 -3.23 9.24 -4.22
N ARG A 27 -4.28 8.45 -4.03
CA ARG A 27 -4.99 8.32 -2.74
C ARG A 27 -5.27 6.88 -2.40
N GLY A 28 -5.19 6.53 -1.12
CA GLY A 28 -5.65 5.22 -0.64
C GLY A 28 -4.68 4.52 0.31
N SER A 29 -4.42 3.25 0.02
CA SER A 29 -3.68 2.30 0.85
C SER A 29 -2.34 2.81 1.38
N ASP A 30 -2.20 2.81 2.70
CA ASP A 30 -0.92 3.08 3.36
C ASP A 30 0.15 2.02 3.06
N THR A 31 -0.24 0.76 2.77
CA THR A 31 0.73 -0.27 2.33
C THR A 31 1.53 0.20 1.12
N LEU A 32 0.88 0.88 0.16
CA LEU A 32 1.55 1.37 -1.05
C LEU A 32 2.05 2.82 -0.85
N GLY A 33 1.23 3.66 -0.23
CA GLY A 33 1.39 5.11 -0.23
C GLY A 33 2.43 5.65 0.74
N ALA A 34 2.82 4.89 1.77
CA ALA A 34 3.78 5.39 2.77
C ALA A 34 5.24 5.29 2.31
N LYS A 35 5.59 4.31 1.45
CA LYS A 35 6.98 4.14 0.95
C LYS A 35 7.07 3.90 -0.56
N LEU A 36 6.33 2.90 -1.08
CA LEU A 36 6.48 2.44 -2.46
C LEU A 36 6.14 3.52 -3.50
N ILE A 37 4.94 4.11 -3.43
CA ILE A 37 4.49 5.11 -4.41
C ILE A 37 5.35 6.38 -4.36
N PRO A 38 5.74 6.93 -3.19
CA PRO A 38 6.73 8.00 -3.13
C PRO A 38 8.05 7.68 -3.85
N SER A 39 8.62 6.49 -3.64
CA SER A 39 9.86 6.07 -4.33
C SER A 39 9.68 5.95 -5.84
N LEU A 40 8.56 5.38 -6.30
CA LEU A 40 8.24 5.30 -7.73
C LEU A 40 8.05 6.70 -8.34
N ALA A 41 7.36 7.60 -7.64
CA ALA A 41 7.15 8.98 -8.08
C ALA A 41 8.47 9.76 -8.18
N GLU A 42 9.37 9.61 -7.20
CA GLU A 42 10.69 10.22 -7.22
C GLU A 42 11.52 9.75 -8.42
N SER A 43 11.55 8.44 -8.67
CA SER A 43 12.27 7.87 -9.81
C SER A 43 11.64 8.24 -11.15
N PHE A 44 10.32 8.34 -11.25
CA PHE A 44 9.64 8.80 -12.46
C PHE A 44 9.97 10.25 -12.79
N LYS A 45 10.10 11.14 -11.79
CA LYS A 45 10.56 12.52 -12.05
C LYS A 45 11.96 12.57 -12.67
N LYS A 46 12.85 11.64 -12.27
CA LYS A 46 14.22 11.55 -12.80
C LYS A 46 14.29 11.12 -14.27
N THR A 47 13.22 10.55 -14.83
CA THR A 47 13.16 10.20 -16.26
C THR A 47 12.72 11.36 -17.16
N GLY A 48 12.54 12.57 -16.59
CA GLY A 48 12.12 13.77 -17.33
C GLY A 48 10.62 14.06 -17.26
N GLY A 49 9.87 13.33 -16.43
CA GLY A 49 8.44 13.59 -16.21
C GLY A 49 8.19 14.95 -15.54
N LYS A 50 7.59 15.89 -16.26
CA LYS A 50 7.14 17.20 -15.72
C LYS A 50 5.79 17.06 -15.00
N VAL A 51 5.76 16.23 -13.96
CA VAL A 51 4.55 15.90 -13.19
C VAL A 51 4.79 16.14 -11.70
N SER A 52 3.86 16.84 -11.06
CA SER A 52 3.77 16.92 -9.60
C SER A 52 3.03 15.71 -9.06
N PHE A 53 3.40 15.27 -7.87
CA PHE A 53 2.72 14.16 -7.19
C PHE A 53 2.19 14.66 -5.87
N ASP A 54 0.93 14.39 -5.63
CA ASP A 54 0.25 14.61 -4.37
C ASP A 54 -0.22 13.23 -3.90
N ILE A 55 0.36 12.71 -2.82
CA ILE A 55 0.15 11.33 -2.37
C ILE A 55 -0.43 11.36 -0.95
N ALA A 56 -1.58 10.72 -0.73
CA ALA A 56 -2.17 10.56 0.60
C ALA A 56 -2.47 9.08 0.92
N ALA A 57 -1.92 8.62 2.04
CA ALA A 57 -1.87 7.22 2.48
C ALA A 57 -2.82 6.98 3.68
N GLU A 58 -4.12 6.88 3.41
CA GLU A 58 -5.19 6.91 4.44
C GLU A 58 -5.97 5.59 4.58
N GLY A 59 -5.61 4.58 3.77
CA GLY A 59 -6.25 3.26 3.75
C GLY A 59 -6.94 2.95 2.43
N SER A 60 -7.01 1.66 2.09
CA SER A 60 -7.48 1.21 0.76
C SER A 60 -8.91 1.65 0.44
N SER A 61 -9.77 1.75 1.45
CA SER A 61 -11.16 2.18 1.26
C SER A 61 -11.26 3.64 0.80
N THR A 62 -10.27 4.49 1.13
CA THR A 62 -10.28 5.90 0.72
C THR A 62 -9.89 6.09 -0.74
N ALA A 63 -9.29 5.08 -1.39
CA ALA A 63 -9.05 5.11 -2.84
C ALA A 63 -10.37 5.29 -3.61
N PHE A 64 -11.38 4.50 -3.24
CA PHE A 64 -12.65 4.46 -3.96
C PHE A 64 -13.52 5.68 -3.69
N THR A 65 -13.50 6.22 -2.46
CA THR A 65 -14.21 7.47 -2.16
C THR A 65 -13.57 8.66 -2.88
N ASN A 66 -12.24 8.74 -2.95
CA ASN A 66 -11.55 9.80 -3.68
C ASN A 66 -11.74 9.69 -5.21
N LEU A 67 -11.70 8.48 -5.76
CA LEU A 67 -12.01 8.27 -7.18
C LEU A 67 -13.46 8.67 -7.50
N ALA A 68 -14.42 8.24 -6.68
CA ALA A 68 -15.84 8.61 -6.82
C ALA A 68 -16.10 10.12 -6.69
N ALA A 69 -15.27 10.83 -5.93
CA ALA A 69 -15.35 12.29 -5.76
C ALA A 69 -14.56 13.08 -6.83
N GLY A 70 -13.80 12.42 -7.71
CA GLY A 70 -12.91 13.09 -8.67
C GLY A 70 -11.71 13.80 -8.01
N THR A 71 -11.37 13.45 -6.78
CA THR A 71 -10.25 14.01 -6.01
C THR A 71 -8.96 13.20 -6.12
N ALA A 72 -8.96 12.13 -6.91
CA ALA A 72 -7.79 11.33 -7.25
C ALA A 72 -7.79 10.96 -8.74
N GLU A 73 -6.60 10.99 -9.36
CA GLU A 73 -6.35 10.37 -10.66
C GLU A 73 -6.07 8.88 -10.52
N ILE A 74 -5.45 8.48 -9.40
CA ILE A 74 -5.07 7.09 -9.11
C ILE A 74 -5.50 6.73 -7.68
N GLY A 75 -6.29 5.66 -7.56
CA GLY A 75 -6.55 4.98 -6.30
C GLY A 75 -5.52 3.89 -6.05
N MET A 76 -5.02 3.75 -4.83
CA MET A 76 -4.14 2.64 -4.42
C MET A 76 -4.84 1.76 -3.38
N SER A 77 -4.80 0.45 -3.57
CA SER A 77 -5.48 -0.52 -2.70
C SER A 77 -4.60 -1.72 -2.44
N SER A 78 -4.57 -2.24 -1.20
CA SER A 78 -3.89 -3.50 -0.89
C SER A 78 -4.82 -4.71 -0.95
N ARG A 79 -6.05 -4.53 -1.43
CA ARG A 79 -7.06 -5.56 -1.69
C ARG A 79 -7.86 -5.23 -2.94
N LYS A 80 -8.63 -6.19 -3.44
CA LYS A 80 -9.62 -5.88 -4.48
C LYS A 80 -10.71 -4.92 -3.97
N VAL A 81 -11.28 -4.16 -4.89
CA VAL A 81 -12.46 -3.33 -4.63
C VAL A 81 -13.64 -4.18 -4.19
N LYS A 82 -14.38 -3.73 -3.17
CA LYS A 82 -15.61 -4.40 -2.72
C LYS A 82 -16.80 -4.07 -3.62
N ALA A 83 -17.86 -4.87 -3.53
CA ALA A 83 -19.08 -4.66 -4.30
C ALA A 83 -19.76 -3.30 -4.00
N ASP A 84 -19.78 -2.88 -2.74
CA ASP A 84 -20.33 -1.59 -2.31
C ASP A 84 -19.50 -0.40 -2.84
N GLU A 85 -18.18 -0.49 -2.80
CA GLU A 85 -17.26 0.50 -3.35
C GLU A 85 -17.36 0.62 -4.88
N ARG A 86 -17.47 -0.52 -5.58
CA ARG A 86 -17.70 -0.52 -7.02
C ARG A 86 -19.05 0.12 -7.37
N THR A 87 -20.08 -0.16 -6.58
CA THR A 87 -21.42 0.45 -6.75
C THR A 87 -21.36 1.96 -6.53
N LEU A 88 -20.65 2.41 -5.48
CA LEU A 88 -20.39 3.83 -5.21
C LEU A 88 -19.73 4.52 -6.42
N CYS A 89 -18.62 3.98 -6.93
CA CYS A 89 -17.92 4.54 -8.09
C CYS A 89 -18.84 4.60 -9.32
N ARG A 90 -19.59 3.54 -9.62
CA ARG A 90 -20.55 3.52 -10.74
C ARG A 90 -21.64 4.59 -10.60
N SER A 91 -22.15 4.82 -9.39
CA SER A 91 -23.13 5.89 -9.11
C SER A 91 -22.61 7.31 -9.40
N LYS A 92 -21.29 7.46 -9.55
CA LYS A 92 -20.58 8.71 -9.88
C LYS A 92 -20.00 8.68 -11.30
N SER A 93 -20.46 7.75 -12.14
CA SER A 93 -19.98 7.56 -13.51
C SER A 93 -18.47 7.26 -13.57
N ILE A 94 -17.93 6.63 -12.53
CA ILE A 94 -16.55 6.13 -12.49
C ILE A 94 -16.58 4.64 -12.80
N ASP A 95 -15.99 4.28 -13.94
CA ASP A 95 -15.76 2.88 -14.31
C ASP A 95 -14.38 2.45 -13.83
N LEU A 96 -14.31 1.62 -12.79
CA LEU A 96 -13.04 1.27 -12.17
C LEU A 96 -12.26 0.30 -13.06
N ASN A 97 -11.14 0.78 -13.59
CA ASN A 97 -10.09 -0.05 -14.19
C ASN A 97 -9.12 -0.52 -13.10
N GLU A 98 -8.98 -1.84 -12.96
CA GLU A 98 -8.14 -2.51 -11.95
C GLU A 98 -6.80 -2.88 -12.58
N ILE A 99 -5.70 -2.50 -11.92
CA ILE A 99 -4.33 -2.77 -12.36
C ILE A 99 -3.61 -3.45 -11.21
N GLU A 100 -3.29 -4.74 -11.36
CA GLU A 100 -2.40 -5.43 -10.43
C GLU A 100 -0.99 -4.85 -10.56
N LEU A 101 -0.38 -4.46 -9.45
CA LEU A 101 0.89 -3.76 -9.43
C LEU A 101 2.05 -4.67 -9.01
N ALA A 102 1.87 -5.39 -7.90
CA ALA A 102 2.87 -6.23 -7.27
C ALA A 102 2.21 -7.18 -6.26
N TRP A 103 3.01 -8.06 -5.65
CA TRP A 103 2.63 -8.88 -4.51
C TRP A 103 3.23 -8.32 -3.20
N ASP A 104 2.45 -8.41 -2.14
CA ASP A 104 2.81 -8.12 -0.75
C ASP A 104 2.60 -9.40 0.09
N MET A 105 3.35 -9.52 1.18
CA MET A 105 3.15 -10.56 2.20
C MET A 105 2.82 -9.87 3.51
N ILE A 106 1.66 -10.18 4.09
CA ILE A 106 1.32 -9.67 5.42
C ILE A 106 2.06 -10.52 6.45
N THR A 107 3.10 -9.98 7.07
CA THR A 107 3.88 -10.66 8.11
C THR A 107 3.27 -10.43 9.48
N VAL A 108 3.33 -11.44 10.34
CA VAL A 108 3.05 -11.30 11.78
C VAL A 108 4.35 -10.96 12.48
N VAL A 109 4.33 -9.90 13.28
CA VAL A 109 5.51 -9.37 13.97
C VAL A 109 5.27 -9.34 15.46
N VAL A 110 6.32 -9.67 16.21
CA VAL A 110 6.39 -9.58 17.66
C VAL A 110 7.60 -8.76 18.07
N ASN A 111 7.67 -8.35 19.33
CA ASN A 111 8.88 -7.72 19.84
C ASN A 111 10.10 -8.63 19.64
N LYS A 112 11.26 -8.06 19.31
CA LYS A 112 12.51 -8.80 19.09
C LYS A 112 12.91 -9.69 20.29
N ASN A 113 12.52 -9.31 21.50
CA ASN A 113 12.85 -10.01 22.74
C ASN A 113 11.82 -11.10 23.11
N ASN A 114 10.67 -11.16 22.43
CA ASN A 114 9.70 -12.22 22.64
C ASN A 114 10.31 -13.56 22.14
N PRO A 115 10.29 -14.65 22.91
CA PRO A 115 10.92 -15.91 22.50
C PRO A 115 10.14 -16.66 21.41
N VAL A 116 8.83 -16.40 21.21
CA VAL A 116 8.01 -17.06 20.20
C VAL A 116 8.59 -16.82 18.80
N ALA A 117 8.83 -17.88 18.05
CA ALA A 117 9.40 -17.84 16.70
C ALA A 117 8.42 -18.32 15.62
N ASP A 118 7.48 -19.18 15.97
CA ASP A 118 6.47 -19.73 15.07
C ASP A 118 5.09 -19.68 15.74
N LEU A 119 4.05 -19.39 14.95
CA LEU A 119 2.66 -19.51 15.37
C LEU A 119 1.85 -20.20 14.28
N SER A 120 1.05 -21.19 14.65
CA SER A 120 0.06 -21.72 13.72
C SER A 120 -0.97 -20.63 13.35
N LYS A 121 -1.57 -20.76 12.17
CA LYS A 121 -2.67 -19.90 11.74
C LYS A 121 -3.85 -19.89 12.72
N LYS A 122 -4.09 -21.01 13.41
CA LYS A 122 -5.11 -21.12 14.46
C LYS A 122 -4.75 -20.25 15.68
N GLN A 123 -3.50 -20.31 16.16
CA GLN A 123 -3.04 -19.48 17.27
C GLN A 123 -3.08 -17.99 16.90
N ILE A 124 -2.67 -17.62 15.69
CA ILE A 124 -2.79 -16.24 15.20
C ILE A 124 -4.25 -15.77 15.27
N MET A 125 -5.19 -16.55 14.73
CA MET A 125 -6.61 -16.23 14.83
C MET A 125 -7.07 -16.07 16.29
N GLN A 126 -6.70 -16.99 17.18
CA GLN A 126 -7.10 -16.98 18.59
C GLN A 126 -6.53 -15.77 19.34
N ILE A 127 -5.26 -15.42 19.11
CA ILE A 127 -4.63 -14.23 19.70
C ILE A 127 -5.34 -12.96 19.22
N PHE A 128 -5.50 -12.79 17.90
CA PHE A 128 -6.10 -11.57 17.34
C PHE A 128 -7.60 -11.45 17.63
N ALA A 129 -8.29 -12.55 17.93
CA ALA A 129 -9.69 -12.56 18.38
C ALA A 129 -9.84 -12.42 19.91
N GLY A 130 -8.74 -12.56 20.67
CA GLY A 130 -8.73 -12.43 22.13
C GLY A 130 -9.11 -13.70 22.90
N ASP A 131 -9.05 -14.87 22.26
CA ASP A 131 -9.22 -16.15 22.95
C ASP A 131 -7.94 -16.56 23.69
N ILE A 132 -6.79 -16.27 23.10
CA ILE A 132 -5.47 -16.42 23.73
C ILE A 132 -5.03 -15.03 24.15
N THR A 133 -4.78 -14.86 25.44
CA THR A 133 -4.50 -13.54 26.03
C THR A 133 -3.20 -13.51 26.83
N ASP A 134 -2.57 -14.67 27.06
CA ASP A 134 -1.26 -14.76 27.69
C ASP A 134 -0.26 -15.50 26.79
N TRP A 135 0.96 -14.95 26.71
CA TRP A 135 2.03 -15.52 25.89
C TRP A 135 2.41 -16.95 26.29
N SER A 136 2.21 -17.35 27.55
CA SER A 136 2.48 -18.72 28.02
C SER A 136 1.62 -19.78 27.32
N GLU A 137 0.45 -19.42 26.81
CA GLU A 137 -0.45 -20.32 26.06
C GLU A 137 0.12 -20.74 24.69
N VAL A 138 1.15 -20.03 24.21
CA VAL A 138 1.81 -20.27 22.92
C VAL A 138 3.33 -20.39 23.04
N GLY A 139 3.82 -20.76 24.23
CA GLY A 139 5.25 -21.02 24.47
C GLY A 139 6.10 -19.76 24.61
N GLY A 140 5.48 -18.61 24.86
CA GLY A 140 6.16 -17.35 25.18
C GLY A 140 6.46 -17.19 26.67
N THR A 141 7.18 -16.12 27.02
CA THR A 141 7.33 -15.69 28.42
C THR A 141 5.95 -15.31 28.98
N PRO A 142 5.52 -15.82 30.15
CA PRO A 142 4.21 -15.48 30.72
C PRO A 142 3.98 -13.97 30.78
N GLY A 143 2.78 -13.55 30.37
CA GLY A 143 2.42 -12.13 30.32
C GLY A 143 1.31 -11.82 29.31
N PRO A 144 0.55 -10.74 29.54
CA PRO A 144 -0.61 -10.39 28.72
C PRO A 144 -0.19 -10.01 27.30
N ILE A 145 -0.98 -10.37 26.30
CA ILE A 145 -0.71 -10.04 24.89
C ILE A 145 -1.32 -8.69 24.52
N SER A 146 -0.50 -7.78 23.98
CA SER A 146 -0.97 -6.51 23.40
C SER A 146 -1.12 -6.64 21.89
N VAL A 147 -2.37 -6.62 21.40
CA VAL A 147 -2.68 -6.81 19.97
C VAL A 147 -2.80 -5.46 19.25
N TYR A 148 -1.96 -5.25 18.24
CA TYR A 148 -1.97 -4.08 17.37
C TYR A 148 -2.51 -4.45 15.98
N THR A 149 -3.52 -3.70 15.52
CA THR A 149 -4.21 -3.93 14.26
C THR A 149 -4.22 -2.65 13.43
N ARG A 150 -4.61 -2.75 12.17
CA ARG A 150 -4.85 -1.58 11.33
C ARG A 150 -6.22 -0.96 11.62
N ASN A 151 -6.37 0.32 11.28
CA ASN A 151 -7.69 0.95 11.23
C ASN A 151 -8.62 0.28 10.20
N THR A 152 -9.93 0.57 10.29
CA THR A 152 -10.96 -0.09 9.48
C THR A 152 -10.98 0.32 8.01
N SER A 153 -10.32 1.43 7.64
CA SER A 153 -10.16 1.85 6.24
C SER A 153 -9.08 1.04 5.51
N SER A 154 -8.19 0.36 6.23
CA SER A 154 -7.09 -0.43 5.69
C SER A 154 -7.56 -1.69 4.93
N GLY A 155 -6.98 -1.93 3.76
CA GLY A 155 -7.11 -3.21 3.06
C GLY A 155 -6.49 -4.36 3.85
N THR A 156 -5.33 -4.13 4.49
CA THR A 156 -4.66 -5.11 5.36
C THR A 156 -5.51 -5.55 6.54
N TYR A 157 -6.31 -4.65 7.12
CA TYR A 157 -7.29 -5.02 8.15
C TYR A 157 -8.29 -6.07 7.64
N ARG A 158 -8.84 -5.86 6.43
CA ARG A 158 -9.86 -6.74 5.85
C ARG A 158 -9.27 -8.06 5.34
N ASP A 159 -8.12 -8.00 4.70
CA ASP A 159 -7.43 -9.18 4.21
C ASP A 159 -6.93 -10.04 5.35
N PHE A 160 -6.32 -9.46 6.40
CA PHE A 160 -5.89 -10.25 7.56
C PHE A 160 -7.07 -10.91 8.28
N MET A 161 -8.19 -10.18 8.45
CA MET A 161 -9.43 -10.76 8.98
C MET A 161 -9.91 -11.96 8.16
N THR A 162 -9.88 -11.86 6.84
CA THR A 162 -10.34 -12.94 5.95
C THR A 162 -9.33 -14.09 5.91
N MET A 163 -8.06 -13.77 5.67
CA MET A 163 -6.99 -14.71 5.37
C MET A 163 -6.47 -15.37 6.63
N ALA A 164 -6.25 -14.65 7.74
CA ALA A 164 -5.70 -15.19 8.98
C ALA A 164 -6.79 -15.54 10.02
N MET A 165 -7.88 -14.78 10.07
CA MET A 165 -8.88 -14.90 11.15
C MET A 165 -10.19 -15.59 10.77
N LYS A 166 -10.30 -16.10 9.54
CA LYS A 166 -11.53 -16.76 9.03
C LYS A 166 -12.79 -15.90 9.19
N GLY A 167 -12.64 -14.58 9.05
CA GLY A 167 -13.74 -13.61 9.17
C GLY A 167 -14.15 -13.25 10.59
N ARG A 168 -13.47 -13.77 11.63
CA ARG A 168 -13.75 -13.39 13.02
C ARG A 168 -13.42 -11.92 13.29
N GLU A 169 -14.17 -11.34 14.21
CA GLU A 169 -13.87 -10.00 14.72
C GLU A 169 -12.57 -9.97 15.51
N TYR A 170 -11.88 -8.84 15.46
CA TYR A 170 -10.73 -8.58 16.32
C TYR A 170 -11.15 -8.42 17.78
N ALA A 171 -10.24 -8.77 18.68
CA ALA A 171 -10.40 -8.58 20.11
C ALA A 171 -10.84 -7.13 20.42
N LYS A 172 -11.78 -6.95 21.34
CA LYS A 172 -12.32 -5.62 21.69
C LYS A 172 -11.25 -4.67 22.23
N ASN A 173 -10.21 -5.20 22.88
CA ASN A 173 -9.06 -4.48 23.40
C ASN A 173 -7.91 -4.35 22.40
N SER A 174 -8.08 -4.78 21.15
CA SER A 174 -7.08 -4.55 20.11
C SER A 174 -6.92 -3.06 19.82
N GLN A 175 -5.67 -2.62 19.63
CA GLN A 175 -5.34 -1.23 19.42
C GLN A 175 -5.22 -0.96 17.91
N LYS A 176 -5.98 0.01 17.40
CA LYS A 176 -6.02 0.34 15.96
C LYS A 176 -5.01 1.41 15.62
N MET A 177 -4.09 1.08 14.73
CA MET A 177 -3.01 1.94 14.27
C MET A 177 -3.32 2.53 12.89
N ALA A 178 -2.80 3.74 12.63
CA ALA A 178 -2.97 4.43 11.36
C ALA A 178 -2.33 3.66 10.20
N GLY A 179 -1.12 3.15 10.42
CA GLY A 179 -0.26 2.62 9.36
C GLY A 179 0.61 1.46 9.78
N ASN A 180 1.35 0.90 8.82
CA ASN A 180 2.33 -0.14 9.08
C ASN A 180 3.46 0.34 10.01
N GLU A 181 3.91 1.58 9.85
CA GLU A 181 5.00 2.15 10.66
C GLU A 181 4.64 2.24 12.15
N GLN A 182 3.41 2.66 12.43
CA GLN A 182 2.93 2.76 13.81
C GLN A 182 2.82 1.37 14.45
N ILE A 183 2.29 0.36 13.75
CA ILE A 183 2.29 -1.03 14.27
C ILE A 183 3.72 -1.49 14.57
N ALA A 184 4.66 -1.29 13.65
CA ALA A 184 6.04 -1.69 13.84
C ALA A 184 6.70 -1.00 15.05
N ALA A 185 6.45 0.31 15.23
CA ALA A 185 6.97 1.08 16.35
C ALA A 185 6.40 0.62 17.71
N GLU A 186 5.08 0.41 17.77
CA GLU A 186 4.40 -0.04 18.98
C GLU A 186 4.85 -1.46 19.39
N VAL A 187 4.87 -2.40 18.44
CA VAL A 187 5.38 -3.76 18.69
C VAL A 187 6.86 -3.73 19.08
N GLY A 188 7.66 -2.88 18.45
CA GLY A 188 9.08 -2.75 18.76
C GLY A 188 9.38 -2.20 20.16
N SER A 189 8.46 -1.41 20.71
CA SER A 189 8.58 -0.77 22.03
C SER A 189 7.89 -1.55 23.15
N ASN A 190 7.05 -2.53 22.82
CA ASN A 190 6.30 -3.34 23.77
C ASN A 190 6.75 -4.81 23.74
N PRO A 191 7.47 -5.32 24.77
CA PRO A 191 7.90 -6.73 24.85
C PRO A 191 6.77 -7.76 24.68
N ASN A 192 5.54 -7.37 25.00
CA ASN A 192 4.34 -8.20 24.92
C ASN A 192 3.52 -7.95 23.64
N GLY A 193 4.00 -7.11 22.73
CA GLY A 193 3.30 -6.69 21.53
C GLY A 193 3.30 -7.74 20.42
N ILE A 194 2.15 -7.86 19.75
CA ILE A 194 1.99 -8.56 18.47
C ILE A 194 1.21 -7.68 17.50
N GLY A 195 1.60 -7.69 16.23
CA GLY A 195 0.88 -6.99 15.17
C GLY A 195 1.11 -7.65 13.82
N TYR A 196 0.52 -7.07 12.78
CA TYR A 196 0.77 -7.47 11.40
C TYR A 196 1.13 -6.26 10.53
N VAL A 197 2.09 -6.44 9.63
CA VAL A 197 2.56 -5.40 8.71
C VAL A 197 2.83 -5.99 7.32
N GLY A 198 2.87 -5.15 6.28
CA GLY A 198 3.40 -5.58 4.99
C GLY A 198 4.90 -5.89 5.07
N TYR A 199 5.40 -6.76 4.20
CA TYR A 199 6.79 -7.24 4.23
C TYR A 199 7.84 -6.12 4.20
N ALA A 200 7.53 -5.02 3.50
CA ALA A 200 8.30 -3.77 3.48
C ALA A 200 8.66 -3.18 4.86
N TYR A 201 7.94 -3.58 5.92
CA TYR A 201 8.10 -3.09 7.29
C TYR A 201 8.60 -4.18 8.26
N ALA A 202 8.79 -5.41 7.78
CA ALA A 202 9.17 -6.56 8.59
C ALA A 202 10.54 -6.41 9.27
N GLY A 203 11.43 -5.60 8.71
CA GLY A 203 12.77 -5.31 9.23
C GLY A 203 12.86 -4.06 10.11
N ALA A 204 11.73 -3.53 10.61
CA ALA A 204 11.77 -2.36 11.48
C ALA A 204 12.52 -2.63 12.79
N ARG A 205 13.03 -1.58 13.43
CA ARG A 205 13.80 -1.70 14.67
C ARG A 205 12.93 -2.26 15.79
N GLY A 206 13.46 -3.24 16.52
CA GLY A 206 12.83 -3.75 17.74
C GLY A 206 11.79 -4.84 17.53
N ILE A 207 11.50 -5.22 16.29
CA ILE A 207 10.59 -6.31 15.97
C ILE A 207 11.31 -7.50 15.35
N LYS A 208 10.65 -8.65 15.33
CA LYS A 208 10.99 -9.80 14.50
C LYS A 208 9.72 -10.38 13.88
N VAL A 209 9.87 -11.05 12.74
CA VAL A 209 8.78 -11.81 12.11
C VAL A 209 8.68 -13.19 12.76
N VAL A 210 7.46 -13.64 13.02
CA VAL A 210 7.19 -15.05 13.34
C VAL A 210 6.80 -15.81 12.08
N THR A 211 7.22 -17.07 11.97
CA THR A 211 6.74 -17.96 10.92
C THR A 211 5.30 -18.36 11.19
N ILE A 212 4.60 -18.79 10.13
CA ILE A 212 3.21 -19.23 10.20
C ILE A 212 3.15 -20.74 9.98
N GLY A 213 3.21 -21.53 11.06
CA GLY A 213 3.23 -22.99 10.97
C GLY A 213 4.45 -23.51 10.19
N GLY A 214 5.60 -22.85 10.35
CA GLY A 214 6.84 -23.11 9.61
C GLY A 214 7.04 -22.25 8.37
N ASP A 215 6.01 -21.60 7.84
CA ASP A 215 6.12 -20.78 6.64
C ASP A 215 6.75 -19.42 6.95
N ALA A 216 7.95 -19.18 6.42
CA ALA A 216 8.63 -17.88 6.45
C ALA A 216 8.30 -17.06 5.19
N PRO A 217 8.22 -15.72 5.27
CA PRO A 217 8.02 -14.89 4.10
C PRO A 217 9.20 -15.02 3.13
N ASN A 218 8.92 -15.43 1.89
CA ASN A 218 9.92 -15.63 0.85
C ASN A 218 9.54 -14.86 -0.43
N PRO A 219 10.21 -13.73 -0.74
CA PRO A 219 9.92 -12.95 -1.96
C PRO A 219 10.08 -13.72 -3.27
N ASN A 220 10.92 -14.76 -3.30
CA ASN A 220 11.14 -15.60 -4.48
C ASN A 220 10.03 -16.66 -4.68
N ALA A 221 9.24 -16.93 -3.65
CA ALA A 221 8.14 -17.90 -3.67
C ALA A 221 6.87 -17.28 -3.05
N VAL A 222 6.56 -16.03 -3.44
CA VAL A 222 5.58 -15.20 -2.74
C VAL A 222 4.20 -15.87 -2.63
N LYS A 223 3.79 -16.64 -3.66
CA LYS A 223 2.48 -17.29 -3.71
C LYS A 223 2.33 -18.45 -2.72
N ASP A 224 3.44 -19.00 -2.24
CA ASP A 224 3.44 -20.11 -1.30
C ASP A 224 3.20 -19.62 0.14
N TYR A 225 3.44 -18.33 0.41
CA TYR A 225 3.23 -17.76 1.73
C TYR A 225 1.73 -17.59 2.03
N PRO A 226 1.21 -18.08 3.18
CA PRO A 226 -0.23 -18.17 3.45
C PRO A 226 -0.95 -16.82 3.57
N LEU A 227 -0.19 -15.73 3.76
CA LEU A 227 -0.72 -14.37 3.84
C LEU A 227 -0.24 -13.45 2.72
N ALA A 228 0.13 -14.02 1.57
CA ALA A 228 0.45 -13.27 0.36
C ALA A 228 -0.79 -12.77 -0.37
N ARG A 229 -0.67 -11.61 -1.01
CA ARG A 229 -1.76 -10.99 -1.77
C ARG A 229 -1.23 -10.05 -2.86
N PRO A 230 -2.00 -9.83 -3.92
CA PRO A 230 -1.74 -8.73 -4.85
C PRO A 230 -2.07 -7.36 -4.23
N VAL A 231 -1.40 -6.33 -4.72
CA VAL A 231 -1.73 -4.92 -4.49
C VAL A 231 -2.04 -4.23 -5.81
N PHE A 232 -2.87 -3.19 -5.76
CA PHE A 232 -3.56 -2.66 -6.93
C PHE A 232 -3.45 -1.14 -7.06
N LEU A 233 -3.44 -0.67 -8.29
CA LEU A 233 -3.82 0.67 -8.68
C LEU A 233 -5.19 0.64 -9.36
N TYR A 234 -5.97 1.71 -9.19
CA TYR A 234 -7.29 1.89 -9.77
C TYR A 234 -7.38 3.24 -10.47
N THR A 235 -7.99 3.27 -11.65
CA THR A 235 -8.27 4.50 -12.42
C THR A 235 -9.72 4.55 -12.87
N ASN A 236 -10.20 5.74 -13.27
CA ASN A 236 -11.46 5.85 -14.01
C ASN A 236 -11.21 5.52 -15.49
N GLY A 237 -11.69 4.37 -15.94
CA GLY A 237 -11.44 3.84 -17.27
C GLY A 237 -9.96 3.59 -17.53
N GLN A 238 -9.63 3.38 -18.81
CA GLN A 238 -8.25 3.20 -19.24
C GLN A 238 -7.43 4.48 -18.98
N PRO A 239 -6.25 4.39 -18.35
CA PRO A 239 -5.44 5.56 -18.06
C PRO A 239 -4.91 6.19 -19.35
N ALA A 240 -4.83 7.52 -19.36
CA ALA A 240 -4.25 8.31 -20.44
C ALA A 240 -3.25 9.34 -19.90
N GLY A 241 -2.48 9.96 -20.81
CA GLY A 241 -1.54 11.03 -20.47
C GLY A 241 -0.57 10.66 -19.34
N ASN A 242 -0.40 11.57 -18.39
CA ASN A 242 0.54 11.40 -17.28
C ASN A 242 0.18 10.25 -16.33
N THR A 243 -1.12 9.96 -16.15
CA THR A 243 -1.58 8.80 -15.38
C THR A 243 -1.08 7.51 -16.03
N LYS A 244 -1.24 7.37 -17.35
CA LYS A 244 -0.73 6.20 -18.09
C LYS A 244 0.79 6.11 -18.03
N ALA A 245 1.49 7.21 -18.29
CA ALA A 245 2.95 7.24 -18.28
C ALA A 245 3.52 6.81 -16.93
N PHE A 246 2.92 7.25 -15.82
CA PHE A 246 3.33 6.83 -14.48
C PHE A 246 3.06 5.34 -14.22
N ILE A 247 1.87 4.84 -14.57
CA ILE A 247 1.51 3.42 -14.42
C ILE A 247 2.43 2.53 -15.27
N ASP A 248 2.67 2.89 -16.53
CA ASP A 248 3.60 2.18 -17.42
C ASP A 248 5.00 2.14 -16.81
N PHE A 249 5.46 3.26 -16.22
CA PHE A 249 6.74 3.29 -15.51
C PHE A 249 6.74 2.36 -14.29
N CYS A 250 5.68 2.33 -13.49
CA CYS A 250 5.58 1.41 -12.36
C CYS A 250 5.70 -0.05 -12.81
N LEU A 251 5.10 -0.42 -13.95
CA LEU A 251 5.14 -1.77 -14.50
C LEU A 251 6.41 -2.08 -15.32
N SER A 252 7.28 -1.09 -15.54
CA SER A 252 8.54 -1.25 -16.26
C SER A 252 9.60 -2.02 -15.45
N PRO A 253 10.69 -2.49 -16.07
CA PRO A 253 11.83 -3.07 -15.33
C PRO A 253 12.44 -2.15 -14.27
N ALA A 254 12.45 -0.83 -14.51
CA ALA A 254 12.92 0.14 -13.53
C ALA A 254 11.97 0.24 -12.32
N GLY A 255 10.66 0.25 -12.57
CA GLY A 255 9.63 0.20 -11.54
C GLY A 255 9.69 -1.09 -10.72
N ALA A 256 9.87 -2.24 -11.38
CA ALA A 256 10.06 -3.53 -10.73
C ALA A 256 11.27 -3.54 -9.79
N ALA A 257 12.41 -2.97 -10.21
CA ALA A 257 13.59 -2.88 -9.34
C ALA A 257 13.35 -2.02 -8.09
N ILE A 258 12.52 -0.97 -8.20
CA ILE A 258 12.12 -0.12 -7.07
C ILE A 258 11.18 -0.90 -6.13
N MET A 259 10.21 -1.64 -6.68
CA MET A 259 9.30 -2.50 -5.90
C MET A 259 10.07 -3.54 -5.09
N THR A 260 11.04 -4.24 -5.69
CA THR A 260 11.88 -5.21 -4.99
C THR A 260 12.62 -4.56 -3.82
N LYS A 261 13.25 -3.38 -4.04
CA LYS A 261 13.94 -2.63 -2.98
C LYS A 261 13.00 -2.17 -1.87
N ALA A 262 11.76 -1.85 -2.21
CA ALA A 262 10.74 -1.43 -1.27
C ALA A 262 10.09 -2.61 -0.51
N GLY A 263 10.47 -3.86 -0.80
CA GLY A 263 9.93 -5.05 -0.13
C GLY A 263 8.63 -5.60 -0.74
N PHE A 264 8.42 -5.39 -2.04
CA PHE A 264 7.32 -5.97 -2.81
C PHE A 264 7.86 -6.93 -3.88
N THR A 265 7.09 -7.94 -4.26
CA THR A 265 7.45 -8.87 -5.35
C THR A 265 6.78 -8.42 -6.65
N PRO A 266 7.53 -7.97 -7.68
CA PRO A 266 6.95 -7.57 -8.96
C PRO A 266 6.28 -8.73 -9.70
N LEU A 267 5.24 -8.45 -10.49
CA LEU A 267 4.49 -9.49 -11.22
C LEU A 267 5.36 -10.35 -12.15
N GLY A 268 6.33 -9.72 -12.81
CA GLY A 268 7.25 -10.41 -13.73
C GLY A 268 8.28 -11.32 -13.05
N ALA A 269 8.41 -11.28 -11.72
CA ALA A 269 9.34 -12.10 -10.96
C ALA A 269 8.82 -13.52 -10.66
N LEU A 270 7.56 -13.82 -11.02
CA LEU A 270 6.86 -15.06 -10.68
C LEU A 270 6.93 -16.13 -11.80
N LYS A 271 8.01 -16.12 -12.59
CA LYS A 271 8.23 -17.06 -13.70
C LYS A 271 8.90 -18.34 -13.24
#